data_AF-A0A8J3TEP0-F1
#
_entry.id   AF-A0A8J3TEP0-F1
#
_cell.length_a   1.000
_cell.length_b   1.000
_cell.length_c   1.000
_cell.angle_alpha   90.00
_cell.angle_beta   90.00
_cell.angle_gamma   90.00
#
_symmetry.space_group_name_H-M   'P 1'
#
loop_
_entity.id
_entity.type
_entity.pdbx_description
1 polymer ?
#
loop_
_entity_poly.entity_id
_entity_poly.type
_entity_poly.pdbx_seq_one_letter_code
_entity_poly.pdbx_strand_id
1 'polypeptide(L)'
;MTELPLTQLPPNAVSRQAVPACHDDVCVTCSDEAVPVRVVRLLDDGLALVDTGVSQEEVSVALVDASVGDTVLVHAKEAIVVVREGAGS
;
A
#
# COMPACT_ATOMS: atom_id res chain seq x y z
N MET A 1 -17.83 45.74 39.46
CA MET A 1 -16.64 45.42 38.64
C MET A 1 -16.67 43.93 38.44
N THR A 2 -17.25 43.53 37.31
CA THR A 2 -17.78 42.19 37.05
C THR A 2 -16.67 41.18 36.77
N GLU A 3 -16.87 40.00 37.32
CA GLU A 3 -16.02 38.81 37.25
C GLU A 3 -15.85 38.31 35.81
N LEU A 4 -14.65 37.82 35.49
CA LEU A 4 -14.28 37.23 34.20
C LEU A 4 -14.91 35.84 34.01
N PRO A 5 -15.68 35.58 32.95
CA PRO A 5 -16.03 34.21 32.59
C PRO A 5 -14.94 33.59 31.69
N LEU A 6 -14.30 32.53 32.18
CA LEU A 6 -13.61 31.53 31.40
C LEU A 6 -14.63 30.73 30.58
N THR A 7 -15.11 31.27 29.46
CA THR A 7 -15.99 30.52 28.54
C THR A 7 -15.22 30.11 27.29
N GLN A 8 -14.69 28.89 27.37
CA GLN A 8 -14.72 27.88 26.31
C GLN A 8 -13.99 28.20 25.00
N LEU A 9 -12.69 27.88 24.94
CA LEU A 9 -12.08 27.47 23.67
C LEU A 9 -12.80 26.19 23.17
N PRO A 10 -13.17 26.09 21.89
CA PRO A 10 -13.67 24.84 21.33
C PRO A 10 -12.56 23.77 21.34
N PRO A 11 -12.81 22.53 21.80
CA PRO A 11 -11.88 21.44 21.63
C PRO A 11 -11.87 21.02 20.15
N ASN A 12 -10.67 20.97 19.54
CA ASN A 12 -10.43 20.49 18.17
C ASN A 12 -10.94 21.36 17.02
N ALA A 13 -10.24 22.45 16.75
CA ALA A 13 -10.03 22.90 15.37
C ALA A 13 -8.92 22.04 14.73
N VAL A 14 -9.17 20.74 14.56
CA VAL A 14 -8.46 19.99 13.53
C VAL A 14 -9.00 20.54 12.22
N SER A 15 -8.17 21.29 11.49
CA SER A 15 -8.43 21.59 10.09
C SER A 15 -8.83 20.30 9.42
N ARG A 16 -10.10 20.18 9.02
CA ARG A 16 -10.53 19.19 8.03
C ARG A 16 -9.80 19.60 6.75
N GLN A 17 -8.53 19.21 6.61
CA GLN A 17 -7.87 19.19 5.33
C GLN A 17 -8.85 18.47 4.41
N ALA A 18 -9.28 19.17 3.36
CA ALA A 18 -10.21 18.66 2.40
C ALA A 18 -9.68 17.29 1.95
N VAL A 19 -10.39 16.24 2.33
CA VAL A 19 -10.16 14.91 1.77
C VAL A 19 -10.19 15.12 0.26
N PRO A 20 -9.11 14.80 -0.48
CA PRO A 20 -9.11 14.95 -1.92
C PRO A 20 -10.30 14.16 -2.45
N ALA A 21 -11.21 14.86 -3.16
CA ALA A 21 -12.39 14.22 -3.72
C ALA A 21 -11.93 13.12 -4.66
N CYS A 22 -12.37 11.89 -4.41
CA CYS A 22 -12.13 10.76 -5.31
C CYS A 22 -12.71 11.15 -6.68
N HIS A 23 -11.86 11.31 -7.69
CA HIS A 23 -12.31 11.47 -9.06
C HIS A 23 -12.50 10.05 -9.60
N ASP A 24 -13.70 9.72 -10.08
CA ASP A 24 -14.03 8.38 -10.59
C ASP A 24 -13.81 7.21 -9.59
N ASP A 25 -14.07 7.45 -8.28
CA ASP A 25 -13.87 6.50 -7.17
C ASP A 25 -12.42 6.07 -6.90
N VAL A 26 -11.42 6.68 -7.56
CA VAL A 26 -10.00 6.34 -7.37
C VAL A 26 -9.20 7.54 -6.86
N CYS A 27 -8.83 7.49 -5.58
CA CYS A 27 -7.76 8.34 -5.04
C CYS A 27 -6.45 7.55 -4.97
N VAL A 28 -5.32 8.24 -5.16
CA VAL A 28 -3.95 7.66 -5.09
C VAL A 28 -3.63 6.98 -3.74
N THR A 29 -4.43 7.25 -2.70
CA THR A 29 -4.36 6.64 -1.37
C THR A 29 -5.41 5.55 -1.13
N CYS A 30 -6.20 5.19 -2.15
CA CYS A 30 -7.42 4.38 -2.03
C CYS A 30 -7.46 3.20 -2.99
N SER A 31 -6.49 3.11 -3.91
CA SER A 31 -6.26 1.88 -4.67
C SER A 31 -5.39 0.96 -3.80
N ASP A 32 -5.98 0.44 -2.72
CA ASP A 32 -5.36 -0.52 -1.79
C ASP A 32 -5.31 -1.95 -2.35
N GLU A 33 -5.65 -2.11 -3.63
CA GLU A 33 -5.63 -3.39 -4.29
C GLU A 33 -4.18 -3.85 -4.50
N ALA A 34 -3.86 -4.99 -3.91
CA ALA A 34 -2.59 -5.66 -4.14
C ALA A 34 -2.71 -6.53 -5.39
N VAL A 35 -1.80 -6.34 -6.34
CA VAL A 35 -1.85 -7.02 -7.64
C VAL A 35 -1.00 -8.29 -7.58
N PRO A 36 -1.54 -9.46 -7.98
CA PRO A 36 -0.75 -10.67 -8.11
C PRO A 36 0.18 -10.58 -9.32
N VAL A 37 1.48 -10.77 -9.11
CA VAL A 37 2.51 -10.79 -10.15
C VAL A 37 3.43 -11.98 -9.96
N ARG A 38 4.08 -12.44 -11.02
CA ARG A 38 4.96 -13.60 -10.97
C ARG A 38 6.42 -13.19 -10.92
N VAL A 39 7.18 -13.70 -9.96
CA VAL A 39 8.63 -13.48 -9.89
C VAL A 39 9.32 -14.23 -11.04
N VAL A 40 10.02 -13.50 -11.91
CA VAL A 40 10.78 -14.10 -13.02
C VAL A 40 12.29 -14.13 -12.77
N ARG A 41 12.79 -13.23 -11.92
CA ARG A 41 14.21 -13.18 -11.53
C ARG A 41 14.37 -12.46 -10.20
N LEU A 42 15.29 -12.93 -9.35
CA LEU A 42 15.76 -12.20 -8.18
C LEU A 42 16.95 -11.31 -8.55
N LEU A 43 16.97 -10.09 -8.03
CA LEU A 43 18.03 -9.11 -8.21
C LEU A 43 18.74 -8.89 -6.86
N ASP A 44 19.77 -8.06 -6.87
CA ASP A 44 20.46 -7.65 -5.64
C ASP A 44 19.55 -6.76 -4.76
N ASP A 45 19.99 -6.50 -3.52
CA ASP A 45 19.33 -5.58 -2.57
C ASP A 45 17.86 -5.90 -2.23
N GLY A 46 17.45 -7.15 -2.40
CA GLY A 46 16.07 -7.57 -2.10
C GLY A 46 15.07 -7.10 -3.14
N LEU A 47 15.50 -6.83 -4.37
CA LEU A 47 14.63 -6.56 -5.51
C LEU A 47 14.37 -7.83 -6.33
N ALA A 48 13.29 -7.81 -7.09
CA ALA A 48 12.93 -8.84 -8.04
C ALA A 48 12.35 -8.23 -9.31
N LEU A 49 12.67 -8.85 -10.45
CA LEU A 49 11.95 -8.60 -11.68
C LEU A 49 10.72 -9.51 -11.70
N VAL A 50 9.55 -8.91 -11.87
CA VAL A 50 8.26 -9.60 -11.91
C VAL A 50 7.61 -9.43 -13.28
N ASP A 51 6.82 -10.42 -13.68
CA ASP A 51 5.94 -10.36 -14.84
C ASP A 51 4.51 -10.06 -14.40
N THR A 52 3.94 -8.98 -14.93
CA THR A 52 2.56 -8.52 -14.69
C THR A 52 1.56 -9.11 -15.69
N GLY A 53 2.05 -9.86 -16.68
CA GLY A 53 1.29 -10.31 -17.85
C GLY A 53 1.24 -9.29 -18.99
N VAL A 54 1.65 -8.03 -18.73
CA VAL A 54 1.73 -6.95 -19.74
C VAL A 54 3.16 -6.44 -19.91
N SER A 55 3.91 -6.37 -18.81
CA SER A 55 5.27 -5.85 -18.75
C SER A 55 6.08 -6.59 -17.68
N GLN A 56 7.40 -6.39 -17.72
CA GLN A 56 8.26 -6.73 -16.60
C GLN A 56 8.56 -5.49 -15.78
N GLU A 57 8.45 -5.59 -14.46
CA GLU A 57 8.70 -4.49 -13.54
C GLU A 57 9.60 -4.92 -12.38
N GLU A 58 10.34 -3.96 -11.82
CA GLU A 58 11.13 -4.17 -10.61
C GLU A 58 10.29 -3.88 -9.38
N VAL A 59 10.28 -4.84 -8.45
CA VAL A 59 9.51 -4.84 -7.21
C VAL A 59 10.42 -5.25 -6.07
N SER A 60 10.28 -4.59 -4.92
CA SER A 60 10.95 -5.02 -3.70
C SER A 60 10.30 -6.26 -3.14
N VAL A 61 11.12 -7.25 -2.79
CA VAL A 61 10.73 -8.47 -2.09
C VAL A 61 11.35 -8.54 -0.69
N ALA A 62 11.93 -7.45 -0.19
CA ALA A 62 12.63 -7.43 1.10
C ALA A 62 11.76 -7.84 2.31
N LEU A 63 10.44 -7.75 2.19
CA LEU A 63 9.48 -8.06 3.25
C LEU A 63 8.98 -9.51 3.22
N VAL A 64 9.30 -10.28 2.18
CA VAL A 64 8.79 -11.64 1.97
C VAL A 64 9.89 -12.58 1.47
N ASP A 65 9.78 -13.86 1.83
CA ASP A 65 10.69 -14.89 1.31
C ASP A 65 10.16 -15.42 -0.04
N ALA A 66 10.48 -14.69 -1.12
CA ALA A 66 10.04 -15.00 -2.48
C ALA A 66 11.12 -15.74 -3.29
N SER A 67 10.70 -16.77 -4.02
CA SER A 67 11.53 -17.51 -4.97
C SER A 67 11.12 -17.25 -6.42
N VAL A 68 12.04 -17.52 -7.36
CA VAL A 68 11.70 -17.46 -8.79
C VAL A 68 10.57 -18.43 -9.10
N GLY A 69 9.52 -17.92 -9.74
CA GLY A 69 8.32 -18.65 -10.10
C GLY A 69 7.16 -18.46 -9.13
N ASP A 70 7.39 -17.90 -7.95
CA ASP A 70 6.32 -17.58 -6.99
C ASP A 70 5.41 -16.48 -7.54
N THR A 71 4.15 -16.53 -7.13
CA THR A 71 3.23 -15.40 -7.25
C THR A 71 3.26 -14.60 -5.97
N VAL A 72 3.45 -13.29 -6.08
CA VAL A 72 3.45 -12.36 -4.95
C VAL A 72 2.38 -11.29 -5.14
N LEU A 73 1.80 -10.82 -4.04
CA LEU A 73 0.91 -9.66 -4.04
C LEU A 73 1.73 -8.40 -3.82
N VAL A 74 1.57 -7.42 -4.72
CA VAL A 74 2.34 -6.18 -4.71
C VAL A 74 1.44 -4.99 -4.45
N HIS A 75 1.82 -4.16 -3.51
CA HIS A 75 1.20 -2.87 -3.23
C HIS A 75 2.31 -1.81 -3.18
N ALA A 76 2.12 -0.70 -3.90
CA ALA A 76 3.11 0.39 -3.97
C ALA A 76 4.55 -0.06 -4.31
N LYS A 77 4.70 -1.06 -5.20
CA LYS A 77 5.98 -1.71 -5.58
C LYS A 77 6.70 -2.52 -4.49
N GLU A 78 6.03 -2.78 -3.37
CA GLU A 78 6.49 -3.71 -2.35
C GLU A 78 5.67 -5.00 -2.40
N ALA A 79 6.34 -6.14 -2.42
CA ALA A 79 5.72 -7.44 -2.23
C ALA A 79 5.39 -7.63 -0.74
N ILE A 80 4.12 -7.90 -0.44
CA ILE A 80 3.62 -8.01 0.92
C ILE A 80 3.24 -9.45 1.30
N VAL A 81 2.97 -10.31 0.31
CA VAL A 81 2.57 -11.72 0.52
C VAL A 81 3.07 -12.59 -0.62
N VAL A 82 3.50 -13.82 -0.32
CA VAL A 82 3.66 -14.90 -1.31
C VAL A 82 2.39 -15.74 -1.34
N VAL A 83 1.79 -15.91 -2.52
CA VAL A 83 0.60 -16.72 -2.71
C VAL A 83 1.02 -18.18 -2.88
N ARG A 84 0.55 -19.05 -1.99
CA ARG A 84 0.71 -20.51 -2.11
C ARG A 84 -0.66 -21.11 -2.41
N GLU A 85 -0.79 -21.80 -3.53
CA GLU A 85 -2.01 -22.56 -3.83
C GLU A 85 -2.18 -23.68 -2.77
N GLY A 86 -3.10 -23.48 -1.82
CA GLY A 86 -3.53 -24.52 -0.88
C GLY A 86 -3.06 -24.42 0.57
N ALA A 87 -2.64 -23.27 1.09
CA ALA A 87 -2.41 -23.09 2.53
C ALA A 87 -3.60 -22.40 3.23
N GLY A 88 -4.77 -23.02 3.15
CA GLY A 88 -5.81 -22.84 4.17
C GLY A 88 -5.51 -23.80 5.32
N SER A 89 -5.24 -23.28 6.51
CA SER A 89 -5.35 -24.07 7.75
C SER A 89 -6.75 -23.97 8.31
#